data_AF-A0A1P8WCB8-F1
#
_entry.id   AF-A0A1P8WCB8-F1
#
_cell.length_a   1.000
_cell.length_b   1.000
_cell.length_c   1.000
_cell.angle_alpha   90.00
_cell.angle_beta   90.00
_cell.angle_gamma   90.00
#
_symmetry.space_group_name_H-M   'P 1'
#
loop_
_entity.id
_entity.type
_entity.pdbx_description
1 polymer ?
#
loop_
_entity_poly.entity_id
_entity_poly.type
_entity_poly.pdbx_seq_one_letter_code
_entity_poly.pdbx_strand_id
1 'polypeptide(L)'
;MDAVFELFHSLVNVFWSLLDVVVAFVKVILPWLPLLAWIAFWSLAVNWVKTFDILRRGGFIGVLLLMFVAVIVWGAVAPPIDGAHTIFGLTVSNYAGKFIYVTMLTCITLLCGSVQMSGTFGNLIDFSDEDEAADEHGHGAHAH
;
A
#
# COMPACT_ATOMS: atom_id res chain seq x y z
N MET A 1 21.09 -39.63 -33.17
CA MET A 1 20.57 -38.29 -33.50
C MET A 1 19.29 -37.99 -32.71
N ASP A 2 18.51 -39.02 -32.39
CA ASP A 2 17.25 -38.91 -31.62
C ASP A 2 17.45 -38.36 -30.19
N ALA A 3 18.48 -38.83 -29.48
CA ALA A 3 18.79 -38.33 -28.13
C ALA A 3 19.09 -36.82 -28.08
N VAL A 4 19.68 -36.25 -29.13
CA VAL A 4 19.96 -34.80 -29.22
C VAL A 4 18.66 -34.04 -29.47
N PHE A 5 17.75 -34.63 -30.26
CA PHE A 5 16.42 -34.07 -30.53
C PHE A 5 15.52 -34.08 -29.28
N GLU A 6 15.58 -35.16 -28.47
CA GLU A 6 14.88 -35.25 -27.18
C GLU A 6 15.40 -34.26 -26.15
N LEU A 7 16.72 -34.05 -26.10
CA LEU A 7 17.36 -33.04 -25.24
C LEU A 7 16.92 -31.63 -25.64
N PHE A 8 16.88 -31.33 -26.93
CA PHE A 8 16.41 -30.04 -27.43
C PHE A 8 14.93 -29.80 -27.11
N HIS A 9 14.07 -30.81 -27.32
CA HIS A 9 12.66 -30.74 -26.94
C HIS A 9 12.47 -30.52 -25.44
N SER A 10 13.23 -31.22 -24.61
CA SER A 10 13.17 -31.06 -23.15
C SER A 10 13.62 -29.66 -22.71
N LEU A 11 14.69 -29.13 -23.31
CA LEU A 11 15.19 -27.79 -23.01
C LEU A 11 14.17 -26.70 -23.39
N VAL A 12 13.58 -26.81 -24.59
CA VAL A 12 12.52 -25.90 -25.05
C VAL A 12 11.30 -26.01 -24.14
N ASN A 13 10.92 -27.22 -23.70
CA ASN A 13 9.79 -27.41 -22.81
C ASN A 13 10.02 -26.81 -21.41
N VAL A 14 11.25 -26.92 -20.88
CA VAL A 14 11.63 -26.24 -19.63
C VAL A 14 11.56 -24.73 -19.78
N PHE A 15 12.00 -24.19 -20.92
CA PHE A 15 11.91 -22.75 -21.19
C PHE A 15 10.45 -22.26 -21.25
N TRP A 16 9.58 -22.98 -21.95
CA TRP A 16 8.14 -22.67 -21.97
C TRP A 16 7.50 -22.77 -20.59
N SER A 17 7.87 -23.80 -19.82
CA SER A 17 7.39 -23.96 -18.44
C SER A 17 7.82 -22.79 -17.55
N LEU A 18 9.05 -22.30 -17.71
CA LEU A 18 9.55 -21.13 -17.00
C LEU A 18 8.74 -19.86 -17.38
N LEU A 19 8.47 -19.68 -18.68
CA LEU A 19 7.67 -18.56 -19.18
C LEU A 19 6.23 -18.62 -18.65
N ASP A 20 5.63 -19.81 -18.61
CA ASP A 20 4.29 -20.02 -18.03
C ASP A 20 4.26 -19.67 -16.54
N VAL A 21 5.31 -20.01 -15.78
CA VAL A 21 5.43 -19.61 -14.37
C VAL A 21 5.49 -18.09 -14.25
N VAL A 22 6.28 -17.40 -15.09
CA VAL A 22 6.35 -15.93 -15.09
C VAL A 22 4.99 -15.32 -15.44
N VAL A 23 4.29 -15.83 -16.46
CA VAL A 23 2.98 -15.34 -16.86
C VAL A 23 1.93 -15.59 -15.78
N ALA A 24 1.96 -16.76 -15.14
CA ALA A 24 1.10 -17.08 -14.01
C ALA A 24 1.35 -16.12 -12.85
N PHE A 25 2.62 -15.86 -12.53
CA PHE A 25 3.01 -14.93 -11.48
C PHE A 25 2.54 -13.50 -11.77
N VAL A 26 2.70 -13.01 -13.00
CA VAL A 26 2.22 -11.69 -13.41
C VAL A 26 0.69 -11.60 -13.29
N LYS A 27 -0.04 -12.62 -13.76
CA LYS A 27 -1.52 -12.67 -13.64
C LYS A 27 -1.97 -12.69 -12.18
N VAL A 28 -1.20 -13.31 -11.29
CA VAL A 28 -1.47 -13.29 -9.86
C VAL A 28 -1.21 -11.90 -9.29
N ILE A 29 -0.10 -11.24 -9.61
CA ILE A 29 0.26 -9.93 -9.04
C ILE A 29 -0.60 -8.79 -9.56
N LEU A 30 -0.97 -8.80 -10.85
CA LEU A 30 -1.68 -7.72 -11.51
C LEU A 30 -2.89 -7.16 -10.73
N PRO A 31 -3.82 -8.00 -10.21
CA PRO A 31 -4.97 -7.52 -9.43
C PRO A 31 -4.57 -6.92 -8.07
N TRP A 32 -3.41 -7.28 -7.52
CA TRP A 32 -2.92 -6.76 -6.23
C TRP A 32 -2.01 -5.53 -6.38
N LEU A 33 -1.66 -5.12 -7.61
CA LEU A 33 -0.82 -3.94 -7.84
C LEU A 33 -1.32 -2.69 -7.11
N PRO A 34 -2.64 -2.37 -7.06
CA PRO A 34 -3.11 -1.21 -6.31
C PRO A 34 -2.80 -1.31 -4.80
N LEU A 35 -2.93 -2.51 -4.23
CA LEU A 35 -2.64 -2.74 -2.81
C LEU A 35 -1.14 -2.69 -2.52
N LEU A 36 -0.31 -3.27 -3.40
CA LEU A 36 1.14 -3.19 -3.29
C LEU A 36 1.64 -1.74 -3.44
N ALA A 37 1.06 -0.99 -4.38
CA ALA A 37 1.35 0.44 -4.55
C ALA A 37 0.94 1.24 -3.31
N TRP A 38 -0.21 0.93 -2.71
CA TRP A 38 -0.66 1.54 -1.46
C TRP A 38 0.36 1.29 -0.33
N ILE A 39 0.76 0.03 -0.13
CA ILE A 39 1.75 -0.34 0.89
C ILE A 39 3.08 0.38 0.62
N ALA A 40 3.60 0.33 -0.61
CA ALA A 40 4.86 0.93 -0.99
C ALA A 40 4.86 2.46 -0.79
N PHE A 41 3.76 3.13 -1.17
CA PHE A 41 3.59 4.57 -0.96
C PHE A 41 3.67 4.92 0.52
N TRP A 42 2.87 4.24 1.37
CA TRP A 42 2.85 4.52 2.79
C TRP A 42 4.12 4.09 3.51
N SER A 43 4.84 3.06 3.05
CA SER A 43 6.09 2.63 3.70
C SER A 43 7.31 3.43 3.25
N LEU A 44 7.35 3.91 2.00
CA LEU A 44 8.55 4.51 1.39
C LEU A 44 8.44 6.03 1.20
N ALA A 45 7.26 6.54 0.85
CA ALA A 45 7.11 7.95 0.46
C ALA A 45 6.72 8.87 1.63
N VAL A 46 6.15 8.31 2.71
CA VAL A 46 5.62 9.10 3.82
C VAL A 46 6.60 9.10 4.99
N ASN A 47 6.99 10.29 5.45
CA ASN A 47 7.74 10.44 6.69
C ASN A 47 6.80 10.28 7.89
N TRP A 48 6.76 9.07 8.45
CA TRP A 48 5.89 8.74 9.57
C TRP A 48 6.28 9.41 10.89
N VAL A 49 7.53 9.83 11.06
CA VAL A 49 7.95 10.55 12.27
C VAL A 49 7.22 11.91 12.35
N LYS A 50 7.23 12.68 11.25
CA LYS A 50 6.48 13.94 11.14
C LYS A 50 4.97 13.70 11.16
N THR A 51 4.50 12.71 10.42
CA THR A 51 3.07 12.39 10.30
C THR A 51 2.46 11.97 11.64
N PHE A 52 3.19 11.23 12.47
CA PHE A 52 2.70 10.77 13.76
C PHE A 52 2.57 11.90 14.78
N ASP A 53 3.42 12.94 14.73
CA ASP A 53 3.26 14.14 15.56
C ASP A 53 1.96 14.88 15.19
N ILE A 54 1.68 15.04 13.89
CA ILE A 54 0.43 15.64 13.40
C ILE A 54 -0.79 14.81 13.86
N LEU A 55 -0.70 13.48 13.79
CA LEU A 55 -1.77 12.58 14.25
C LEU A 55 -2.04 12.75 15.74
N ARG A 56 -0.98 12.83 16.57
CA ARG A 56 -1.07 13.05 18.03
C ARG A 56 -1.70 14.40 18.39
N ARG A 57 -1.49 15.44 17.58
CA ARG A 57 -2.11 16.77 17.77
C ARG A 57 -3.60 16.81 17.38
N GLY A 58 -4.19 15.68 17.01
CA GLY A 58 -5.61 15.56 16.68
C GLY A 58 -5.89 15.22 15.21
N GLY A 59 -4.87 14.98 14.39
CA GLY A 59 -5.03 14.61 12.97
C GLY A 59 -5.91 13.36 12.72
N PHE A 60 -6.11 12.52 13.74
CA PHE A 60 -7.03 11.38 13.69
C PHE A 60 -8.46 11.77 13.30
N ILE A 61 -8.95 12.97 13.66
CA ILE A 61 -10.29 13.39 13.24
C ILE A 61 -10.40 13.53 11.73
N GLY A 62 -9.35 14.05 11.08
CA GLY A 62 -9.27 14.16 9.63
C GLY A 62 -9.24 12.79 8.96
N VAL A 63 -8.51 11.83 9.54
CA VAL A 63 -8.48 10.43 9.05
C VAL A 63 -9.86 9.80 9.14
N LEU A 64 -10.56 9.94 10.27
CA LEU A 64 -11.91 9.39 10.43
C LEU A 64 -12.93 10.01 9.47
N LEU A 65 -12.86 11.33 9.25
CA LEU A 65 -13.71 12.02 8.28
C LEU A 65 -13.42 11.55 6.85
N LEU A 66 -12.14 11.40 6.48
CA LEU A 66 -11.74 10.84 5.19
C LEU A 66 -12.24 9.41 5.00
N MET A 67 -12.12 8.56 6.04
CA MET A 67 -12.66 7.21 6.00
C MET A 67 -14.18 7.22 5.74
N PHE A 68 -14.92 8.08 6.46
CA PHE A 68 -16.36 8.19 6.29
C PHE A 68 -16.75 8.62 4.88
N VAL A 69 -16.11 9.67 4.35
CA VAL A 69 -16.35 10.13 2.97
C VAL A 69 -15.98 9.05 1.96
N ALA A 70 -14.86 8.37 2.13
CA ALA A 70 -14.43 7.29 1.24
C ALA A 70 -15.46 6.14 1.19
N VAL A 71 -16.03 5.77 2.34
CA VAL A 71 -17.08 4.74 2.43
C VAL A 71 -18.34 5.16 1.68
N ILE A 72 -18.77 6.42 1.82
CA ILE A 72 -19.96 6.93 1.12
C ILE A 72 -19.72 6.95 -0.38
N VAL A 73 -18.61 7.55 -0.81
CA VAL A 73 -18.25 7.67 -2.23
C VAL A 73 -18.12 6.29 -2.87
N TRP A 74 -17.39 5.37 -2.24
CA TRP A 74 -17.21 4.03 -2.80
C TRP A 74 -18.50 3.21 -2.74
N GLY A 75 -19.31 3.38 -1.69
CA GLY A 75 -20.63 2.75 -1.60
C GLY A 75 -21.55 3.15 -2.76
N ALA A 76 -21.45 4.40 -3.24
CA ALA A 76 -22.24 4.93 -4.34
C ALA A 76 -21.68 4.58 -5.74
N VAL A 77 -20.35 4.62 -5.91
CA VAL A 77 -19.70 4.44 -7.23
C VAL A 77 -19.72 2.99 -7.69
N ALA A 78 -19.54 2.04 -6.77
CA ALA A 78 -19.41 0.62 -7.11
C ALA A 78 -20.23 -0.28 -6.17
N PRO A 79 -21.57 -0.22 -6.29
CA PRO A 79 -22.44 -1.13 -5.56
C PRO A 79 -22.25 -2.58 -6.06
N PRO A 80 -22.24 -3.58 -5.15
CA PRO A 80 -22.18 -4.99 -5.53
C PRO A 80 -23.48 -5.41 -6.24
N ILE A 81 -23.37 -6.37 -7.17
CA ILE A 81 -24.48 -6.84 -8.03
C ILE A 81 -25.65 -7.37 -7.19
N ASP A 82 -25.36 -8.08 -6.09
CA ASP A 82 -26.36 -8.64 -5.17
C ASP A 82 -26.74 -7.67 -4.03
N GLY A 83 -26.21 -6.44 -4.02
CA GLY A 83 -26.44 -5.44 -2.97
C GLY A 83 -25.76 -5.74 -1.61
N ALA A 84 -25.12 -6.90 -1.47
CA ALA A 84 -24.39 -7.33 -0.28
C ALA A 84 -22.96 -7.78 -0.60
N HIS A 85 -22.08 -7.70 0.40
CA HIS A 85 -20.73 -8.28 0.36
C HIS A 85 -20.70 -9.51 1.25
N THR A 86 -20.09 -10.59 0.76
CA THR A 86 -19.86 -11.81 1.56
C THR A 86 -18.44 -11.78 2.11
N ILE A 87 -18.28 -11.49 3.40
CA ILE A 87 -16.98 -11.35 4.06
C ILE A 87 -16.89 -12.42 5.15
N PHE A 88 -15.91 -13.33 5.04
CA PHE A 88 -15.73 -14.48 5.95
C PHE A 88 -17.00 -15.34 6.15
N GLY A 89 -17.84 -15.47 5.10
CA GLY A 89 -19.10 -16.22 5.16
C GLY A 89 -20.29 -15.45 5.75
N LEU A 90 -20.09 -14.20 6.18
CA LEU A 90 -21.16 -13.30 6.62
C LEU A 90 -21.60 -12.39 5.48
N THR A 91 -22.92 -12.26 5.30
CA THR A 91 -23.51 -11.32 4.35
C THR A 91 -23.69 -9.96 5.02
N VAL A 92 -22.96 -8.97 4.52
CA VAL A 92 -22.91 -7.62 5.06
C VAL A 92 -23.48 -6.65 4.03
N SER A 93 -24.22 -5.64 4.47
CA SER A 93 -24.76 -4.62 3.56
C SER A 93 -23.64 -3.85 2.85
N ASN A 94 -23.94 -3.28 1.66
CA ASN A 94 -22.94 -2.59 0.83
C ASN A 94 -22.04 -1.62 1.63
N TYR A 95 -22.63 -0.64 2.32
CA TYR A 95 -21.88 0.37 3.07
C TYR A 95 -21.08 -0.21 4.24
N ALA A 96 -21.63 -1.21 4.96
CA ALA A 96 -20.90 -1.86 6.04
C ALA A 96 -19.71 -2.68 5.50
N GLY A 97 -19.85 -3.34 4.34
CA GLY A 97 -18.74 -3.99 3.65
C GLY A 97 -17.65 -3.00 3.22
N LYS A 98 -18.03 -1.86 2.61
CA LYS A 98 -17.07 -0.79 2.27
C LYS A 98 -16.37 -0.22 3.51
N PHE A 99 -17.10 -0.07 4.62
CA PHE A 99 -16.51 0.37 5.89
C PHE A 99 -15.42 -0.58 6.38
N ILE A 100 -15.65 -1.89 6.29
CA ILE A 100 -14.64 -2.90 6.62
C ILE A 100 -13.40 -2.75 5.72
N TYR A 101 -13.59 -2.65 4.40
CA TYR A 101 -12.47 -2.49 3.46
C TYR A 101 -11.66 -1.22 3.70
N VAL A 102 -12.33 -0.07 3.87
CA VAL A 102 -11.66 1.21 4.14
C VAL A 102 -10.92 1.15 5.47
N THR A 103 -11.50 0.53 6.50
CA THR A 103 -10.83 0.33 7.79
C THR A 103 -9.59 -0.54 7.65
N MET A 104 -9.66 -1.64 6.90
CA MET A 104 -8.49 -2.49 6.63
C MET A 104 -7.38 -1.73 5.91
N LEU A 105 -7.70 -0.92 4.90
CA LEU A 105 -6.72 -0.08 4.20
C LEU A 105 -6.06 0.93 5.14
N THR A 106 -6.83 1.57 6.03
CA THR A 106 -6.29 2.46 7.06
C THR A 106 -5.39 1.72 8.05
N CYS A 107 -5.78 0.53 8.49
CA CYS A 107 -4.94 -0.29 9.37
C CYS A 107 -3.61 -0.67 8.71
N ILE A 108 -3.63 -1.03 7.42
CA ILE A 108 -2.41 -1.31 6.64
C ILE A 108 -1.51 -0.07 6.60
N THR A 109 -2.08 1.09 6.30
CA THR A 109 -1.36 2.38 6.31
C THR A 109 -0.68 2.65 7.65
N LEU A 110 -1.39 2.50 8.77
CA LEU A 110 -0.81 2.69 10.11
C LEU A 110 0.24 1.63 10.46
N LEU A 111 0.06 0.40 10.00
CA LEU A 111 1.03 -0.67 10.18
C LEU A 111 2.32 -0.39 9.41
N CYS A 112 2.25 0.12 8.17
CA CYS A 112 3.41 0.57 7.41
C CYS A 112 4.23 1.59 8.20
N GLY A 113 3.58 2.61 8.77
CA GLY A 113 4.25 3.58 9.62
C GLY A 113 4.88 3.00 10.88
N SER A 114 4.20 2.03 11.51
CA SER A 114 4.73 1.34 12.69
C SER A 114 6.01 0.55 12.37
N VAL A 115 6.05 -0.14 11.22
CA VAL A 115 7.22 -0.89 10.75
C VAL A 115 8.37 0.03 10.36
N GLN A 116 8.09 1.20 9.81
CA GLN A 116 9.12 2.18 9.48
C GLN A 116 9.77 2.77 10.73
N MET A 117 8.96 3.17 11.72
CA MET A 117 9.44 3.71 12.99
C MET A 117 10.14 2.66 13.88
N SER A 118 9.91 1.35 13.66
CA SER A 118 10.62 0.28 14.37
C SER A 118 12.07 0.08 13.90
N GLY A 119 12.54 0.88 12.93
CA GLY A 119 13.91 0.83 12.41
C GLY A 119 14.17 -0.18 11.30
N THR A 120 13.15 -0.94 10.87
CA THR A 120 13.28 -1.99 9.84
C THR A 120 13.68 -1.43 8.47
N PHE A 121 13.34 -0.16 8.18
CA PHE A 121 13.64 0.52 6.92
C PHE A 121 14.75 1.57 7.02
N GLY A 122 15.47 1.67 8.15
CA GLY A 122 16.42 2.76 8.42
C GLY A 122 17.64 2.88 7.50
N ASN A 123 17.84 1.93 6.56
CA ASN A 123 18.88 2.00 5.53
C ASN A 123 18.32 2.17 4.10
N LEU A 124 17.00 2.11 3.92
CA LEU A 124 16.33 2.25 2.62
C LEU A 124 15.71 3.64 2.44
N ILE A 125 15.46 4.34 3.53
CA ILE A 125 14.79 5.64 3.54
C ILE A 125 15.46 6.50 4.60
N ASP A 126 16.14 7.56 4.16
CA ASP A 126 16.67 8.59 5.02
C ASP A 126 15.93 9.89 4.73
N PHE A 127 15.36 10.49 5.78
CA PHE A 127 14.65 11.77 5.71
C PHE A 127 15.38 12.86 6.49
N SER A 128 16.62 12.62 6.95
CA SER A 128 17.42 13.58 7.71
C SER A 128 17.67 14.88 6.95
N ASP A 129 17.83 14.82 5.62
CA ASP A 129 18.04 16.00 4.77
C ASP A 129 16.83 16.95 4.70
N GLU A 130 15.61 16.50 5.02
CA GLU A 130 14.42 17.36 4.99
C GLU A 130 14.35 18.36 6.16
N ASP A 131 15.03 18.07 7.26
CA ASP A 131 15.01 18.92 8.45
C ASP A 131 16.01 20.07 8.34
N GLU A 132 17.12 19.91 7.58
CA GLU A 132 18.13 20.96 7.38
C GLU A 132 17.64 22.09 6.46
N ALA A 133 16.83 21.78 5.45
CA ALA A 133 16.34 22.77 4.48
C ALA A 133 15.33 23.78 5.06
N ALA A 134 14.70 23.47 6.21
CA ALA A 134 13.74 24.37 6.86
C ALA A 134 14.42 25.48 7.69
N ASP A 135 15.65 25.25 8.16
CA ASP A 135 16.36 26.19 9.04
C ASP A 135 17.20 27.23 8.28
N GLU A 136 17.53 27.02 7.00
CA GLU A 136 18.34 27.97 6.21
C GLU A 136 17.62 29.30 5.85
N HIS A 137 16.32 29.42 6.05
CA HIS A 137 15.57 30.67 5.83
C HIS A 137 15.35 31.53 7.10
N GLY A 138 15.93 31.15 8.25
CA GLY A 138 15.71 31.80 9.55
C GLY A 138 16.80 32.75 10.04
N HIS A 139 17.88 33.01 9.28
CA HIS A 139 18.98 33.85 9.76
C HIS A 139 18.86 35.31 9.32
N GLY A 140 18.33 36.17 10.20
CA GLY A 140 18.56 37.61 10.06
C GLY A 140 17.64 38.55 10.84
N ALA A 141 17.67 38.53 12.17
CA ALA A 141 17.57 39.73 13.00
C ALA A 141 17.56 39.35 14.48
N HIS A 142 18.59 39.77 15.22
CA HIS A 142 18.52 40.46 16.52
C HIS A 142 19.91 40.40 17.17
N ALA A 143 20.79 41.27 16.70
CA ALA A 143 21.87 41.82 17.50
C ALA A 143 21.47 43.26 17.83
N HIS A 144 21.20 43.53 19.11
CA HIS A 144 21.48 44.77 19.85
C HIS A 144 20.81 44.70 21.23
#